data_AF-A0A8J3SSY2-F1
#
_entry.id   AF-A0A8J3SSY2-F1
#
_cell.length_a   1.000
_cell.length_b   1.000
_cell.length_c   1.000
_cell.angle_alpha   90.00
_cell.angle_beta   90.00
_cell.angle_gamma   90.00
#
_symmetry.space_group_name_H-M   'P 1'
#
loop_
_entity.id
_entity.type
_entity.pdbx_description
1 polymer ?
#
loop_
_entity_poly.entity_id
_entity_poly.type
_entity_poly.pdbx_seq_one_letter_code
_entity_poly.pdbx_strand_id
1 'polypeptide(L)'
;MVTSRDGTRIAFEKAGTGPTLVLVDAAGGFRGFGPMGSLARHLADRFTVVAYDRRGRGESGDTPPYAVEREVEDLAAVIEATGGRAFVHGFSSGAVLGLLGAAAGLPIPMLSLLEPPIVLDRPQEDDQGDLAAEIDELVAAGRRADAVEHFHRSIGVPEEMTAGMRQAPFFPALEGIAHTLAYDSRVTAAVSRETLQAVTAPALVVNSEASDDRLRGWAEEVAAALPRGRHLALKGDWHGVPDEVLAPALADFFGGAAA
;
A
#
# COMPACT_ATOMS: atom_id res chain seq x y z
N MET A 1 -13.60 -13.18 -5.50
CA MET A 1 -13.27 -13.50 -4.09
C MET A 1 -12.36 -14.71 -4.02
N VAL A 2 -11.43 -14.71 -3.08
CA VAL A 2 -10.58 -15.85 -2.67
C VAL A 2 -10.69 -16.03 -1.15
N THR A 3 -10.25 -17.17 -0.61
CA THR A 3 -10.18 -17.40 0.83
C THR A 3 -8.72 -17.35 1.26
N SER A 4 -8.39 -16.47 2.21
CA SER A 4 -7.10 -16.40 2.87
C SER A 4 -6.87 -17.61 3.77
N ARG A 5 -5.64 -17.80 4.23
CA ARG A 5 -5.26 -18.99 5.02
C ARG A 5 -6.03 -19.12 6.34
N ASP A 6 -6.39 -18.00 6.96
CA ASP A 6 -7.19 -17.94 8.18
C ASP A 6 -8.71 -18.09 7.95
N GLY A 7 -9.14 -18.25 6.70
CA GLY A 7 -10.56 -18.34 6.33
C GLY A 7 -11.17 -17.01 5.90
N THR A 8 -10.46 -15.89 6.01
CA THR A 8 -10.96 -14.56 5.60
C THR A 8 -11.27 -14.53 4.11
N ARG A 9 -12.44 -14.02 3.74
CA ARG A 9 -12.84 -13.87 2.34
C ARG A 9 -12.27 -12.56 1.80
N ILE A 10 -11.41 -12.65 0.78
CA ILE A 10 -10.77 -11.50 0.16
C ILE A 10 -11.40 -11.22 -1.21
N ALA A 11 -12.01 -10.05 -1.36
CA ALA A 11 -12.62 -9.60 -2.59
C ALA A 11 -11.57 -9.03 -3.55
N PHE A 12 -11.65 -9.41 -4.81
CA PHE A 12 -10.74 -8.94 -5.86
C PHE A 12 -11.47 -8.90 -7.19
N GLU A 13 -10.98 -8.06 -8.09
CA GLU A 13 -11.42 -7.96 -9.47
C GLU A 13 -10.22 -8.01 -10.41
N LYS A 14 -10.50 -8.33 -11.68
CA LYS A 14 -9.48 -8.41 -12.72
C LYS A 14 -9.93 -7.63 -13.94
N ALA A 15 -9.00 -6.91 -14.55
CA ALA A 15 -9.20 -6.24 -15.82
C ALA A 15 -7.99 -6.47 -16.73
N GLY A 16 -8.22 -6.47 -18.03
CA GLY A 16 -7.15 -6.58 -19.02
C GLY A 16 -6.64 -7.99 -19.28
N THR A 17 -5.53 -8.06 -20.00
CA THR A 17 -4.85 -9.30 -20.41
C THR A 17 -3.34 -9.09 -20.44
N GLY A 18 -2.57 -10.16 -20.18
CA GLY A 18 -1.11 -10.11 -20.13
C GLY A 18 -0.59 -10.63 -18.80
N PRO A 19 0.69 -10.38 -18.46
CA PRO A 19 1.24 -10.73 -17.15
C PRO A 19 0.39 -10.17 -16.00
N THR A 20 0.26 -10.92 -14.91
CA THR A 20 -0.52 -10.49 -13.75
C THR A 20 0.21 -9.37 -13.01
N LEU A 21 -0.50 -8.26 -12.74
CA LEU A 21 -0.07 -7.16 -11.90
C LEU A 21 -1.08 -6.94 -10.78
N VAL A 22 -0.68 -7.19 -9.53
CA VAL A 22 -1.51 -6.95 -8.34
C VAL A 22 -1.26 -5.53 -7.83
N LEU A 23 -2.32 -4.77 -7.62
CA LEU A 23 -2.31 -3.44 -7.01
C LEU A 23 -2.64 -3.55 -5.52
N VAL A 24 -1.80 -2.95 -4.67
CA VAL A 24 -1.99 -2.93 -3.22
C VAL A 24 -2.23 -1.49 -2.77
N ASP A 25 -3.46 -1.23 -2.32
CA ASP A 25 -3.91 0.11 -1.97
C ASP A 25 -3.31 0.61 -0.64
N ALA A 26 -3.25 1.94 -0.53
CA ALA A 26 -2.75 2.68 0.61
C ALA A 26 -3.72 2.64 1.81
N ALA A 27 -3.34 3.32 2.89
CA ALA A 27 -4.20 3.48 4.05
C ALA A 27 -5.50 4.20 3.67
N GLY A 28 -6.63 3.70 4.19
CA GLY A 28 -7.95 4.23 3.85
C GLY A 28 -8.42 3.94 2.42
N GLY A 29 -7.68 3.14 1.63
CA GLY A 29 -8.04 2.75 0.27
C GLY A 29 -8.57 1.31 0.15
N PHE A 30 -9.45 1.09 -0.83
CA PHE A 30 -9.92 -0.22 -1.34
C PHE A 30 -10.39 -0.09 -2.80
N ARG A 31 -10.76 -1.18 -3.49
CA ARG A 31 -11.05 -1.15 -4.94
C ARG A 31 -12.06 -0.09 -5.37
N GLY A 32 -13.11 0.09 -4.58
CA GLY A 32 -14.18 1.06 -4.83
C GLY A 32 -13.88 2.48 -4.34
N PHE A 33 -12.77 2.69 -3.64
CA PHE A 33 -12.41 3.95 -3.01
C PHE A 33 -10.89 4.09 -2.86
N GLY A 34 -10.27 4.82 -3.78
CA GLY A 34 -8.81 5.01 -3.81
C GLY A 34 -8.30 5.24 -5.23
N PRO A 35 -6.99 5.50 -5.39
CA PRO A 35 -6.39 5.80 -6.70
C PRO A 35 -6.24 4.54 -7.58
N MET A 36 -6.18 3.35 -7.00
CA MET A 36 -5.79 2.12 -7.72
C MET A 36 -6.77 1.70 -8.82
N GLY A 37 -8.07 1.96 -8.67
CA GLY A 37 -9.08 1.59 -9.68
C GLY A 37 -8.90 2.35 -11.01
N SER A 38 -8.47 3.61 -10.97
CA SER A 38 -8.19 4.38 -12.17
C SER A 38 -6.88 3.94 -12.84
N LEU A 39 -5.83 3.73 -12.04
CA LEU A 39 -4.56 3.18 -12.51
C LEU A 39 -4.74 1.82 -13.21
N ALA A 40 -5.59 0.95 -12.65
CA ALA A 40 -5.87 -0.36 -13.24
C ALA A 40 -6.40 -0.26 -14.68
N ARG A 41 -7.23 0.74 -14.98
CA ARG A 41 -7.76 0.95 -16.34
C ARG A 41 -6.68 1.38 -17.33
N HIS A 42 -5.70 2.16 -16.88
CA HIS A 42 -4.58 2.61 -17.71
C HIS A 42 -3.56 1.51 -18.02
N LEU A 43 -3.54 0.43 -17.22
CA LEU A 43 -2.61 -0.69 -17.34
C LEU A 43 -3.25 -1.94 -17.98
N ALA A 44 -4.57 -1.95 -18.15
CA ALA A 44 -5.34 -3.11 -18.60
C ALA A 44 -5.06 -3.52 -20.07
N ASP A 45 -4.45 -2.65 -20.88
CA ASP A 45 -4.02 -3.00 -22.24
C ASP A 45 -2.72 -3.82 -22.28
N ARG A 46 -1.93 -3.80 -21.19
CA ARG A 46 -0.63 -4.48 -21.08
C ARG A 46 -0.61 -5.63 -20.06
N PHE A 47 -1.46 -5.54 -19.03
CA PHE A 47 -1.43 -6.46 -17.91
C PHE A 47 -2.82 -7.02 -17.62
N THR A 48 -2.84 -8.20 -17.01
CA THR A 48 -4.00 -8.64 -16.22
C THR A 48 -3.88 -7.95 -14.87
N VAL A 49 -4.53 -6.80 -14.71
CA VAL A 49 -4.47 -6.01 -13.48
C VAL A 49 -5.46 -6.55 -12.47
N VAL A 50 -4.99 -6.75 -11.25
CA VAL A 50 -5.74 -7.30 -10.12
C VAL A 50 -5.78 -6.25 -9.02
N ALA A 51 -6.95 -5.68 -8.76
CA ALA A 51 -7.18 -4.88 -7.57
C ALA A 51 -7.93 -5.76 -6.55
N TYR A 52 -7.64 -5.59 -5.26
CA TYR A 52 -8.32 -6.34 -4.19
C TYR A 52 -8.59 -5.44 -2.98
N ASP A 53 -9.65 -5.76 -2.24
CA ASP A 53 -9.91 -5.11 -0.97
C ASP A 53 -9.08 -5.82 0.10
N ARG A 54 -8.19 -5.10 0.77
CA ARG A 54 -7.51 -5.62 1.97
C ARG A 54 -8.53 -5.96 3.05
N ARG A 55 -8.17 -6.85 3.99
CA ARG A 55 -9.08 -7.30 5.06
C ARG A 55 -9.69 -6.12 5.82
N GLY A 56 -10.97 -6.25 6.20
CA GLY A 56 -11.73 -5.20 6.88
C GLY A 56 -12.15 -4.02 6.00
N ARG A 57 -11.93 -4.08 4.67
CA ARG A 57 -12.28 -3.02 3.73
C ARG A 57 -13.18 -3.52 2.62
N GLY A 58 -13.97 -2.60 2.05
CA GLY A 58 -14.81 -2.87 0.88
C GLY A 58 -15.69 -4.11 1.05
N GLU A 59 -15.52 -5.08 0.16
CA GLU A 59 -16.27 -6.35 0.19
C GLU A 59 -15.49 -7.51 0.84
N SER A 60 -14.28 -7.25 1.35
CA SER A 60 -13.50 -8.25 2.08
C SER A 60 -14.00 -8.42 3.50
N GLY A 61 -13.92 -9.65 4.00
CA GLY A 61 -14.15 -9.94 5.41
C GLY A 61 -12.98 -9.51 6.28
N ASP A 62 -13.11 -9.81 7.58
CA ASP A 62 -12.04 -9.62 8.55
C ASP A 62 -12.15 -10.68 9.65
N THR A 63 -11.04 -11.35 9.96
CA THR A 63 -10.99 -12.42 10.97
C THR A 63 -10.03 -12.03 12.09
N PRO A 64 -10.52 -11.69 13.29
CA PRO A 64 -9.69 -11.41 14.44
C PRO A 64 -8.99 -12.67 15.02
N PRO A 65 -7.85 -12.52 15.73
CA PRO A 65 -7.12 -11.27 15.93
C PRO A 65 -6.34 -10.84 14.67
N TYR A 66 -6.22 -9.53 14.46
CA TYR A 66 -5.40 -8.98 13.39
C TYR A 66 -3.91 -9.30 13.62
N ALA A 67 -3.19 -9.55 12.53
CA ALA A 67 -1.73 -9.64 12.50
C ALA A 67 -1.22 -9.14 11.14
N VAL A 68 0.05 -8.76 11.02
CA VAL A 68 0.61 -8.32 9.72
C VAL A 68 0.75 -9.50 8.76
N GLU A 69 1.10 -10.67 9.28
CA GLU A 69 1.24 -11.93 8.51
C GLU A 69 -0.06 -12.34 7.85
N ARG A 70 -1.18 -11.96 8.45
CA ARG A 70 -2.54 -12.18 7.97
C ARG A 70 -2.78 -11.42 6.65
N GLU A 71 -2.32 -10.17 6.52
CA GLU A 71 -2.39 -9.44 5.23
C GLU A 71 -1.40 -9.98 4.18
N VAL A 72 -0.25 -10.49 4.61
CA VAL A 72 0.69 -11.19 3.70
C VAL A 72 0.04 -12.47 3.15
N GLU A 73 -0.70 -13.21 3.96
CA GLU A 73 -1.47 -14.38 3.53
C GLU A 73 -2.63 -14.01 2.59
N ASP A 74 -3.26 -12.84 2.79
CA ASP A 74 -4.27 -12.32 1.87
C ASP A 74 -3.68 -12.04 0.49
N LEU A 75 -2.54 -11.34 0.44
CA LEU A 75 -1.82 -11.08 -0.81
C LEU A 75 -1.39 -12.39 -1.48
N ALA A 76 -0.89 -13.36 -0.71
CA ALA A 76 -0.55 -14.69 -1.22
C ALA A 76 -1.76 -15.39 -1.87
N ALA A 77 -2.93 -15.33 -1.22
CA ALA A 77 -4.16 -15.91 -1.75
C ALA A 77 -4.61 -15.23 -3.05
N VAL A 78 -4.48 -13.91 -3.14
CA VAL A 78 -4.77 -13.16 -4.37
C VAL A 78 -3.80 -13.54 -5.49
N ILE A 79 -2.49 -13.64 -5.21
CA ILE A 79 -1.49 -14.06 -6.20
C ILE A 79 -1.78 -15.49 -6.70
N GLU A 80 -2.07 -16.42 -5.80
CA GLU A 80 -2.41 -17.81 -6.14
C GLU A 80 -3.65 -17.88 -7.05
N ALA A 81 -4.73 -17.19 -6.66
CA ALA A 81 -5.97 -17.15 -7.44
C ALA A 81 -5.83 -16.47 -8.81
N THR A 82 -4.72 -15.76 -9.06
CA THR A 82 -4.47 -15.01 -10.28
C THR A 82 -3.26 -15.51 -11.08
N GLY A 83 -2.87 -16.77 -10.84
CA GLY A 83 -1.90 -17.50 -11.66
C GLY A 83 -0.63 -17.93 -10.92
N GLY A 84 -0.58 -17.80 -9.59
CA GLY A 84 0.53 -18.28 -8.76
C GLY A 84 1.79 -17.42 -8.83
N ARG A 85 1.80 -16.35 -9.63
CA ARG A 85 2.91 -15.40 -9.75
C ARG A 85 2.39 -14.07 -10.27
N ALA A 86 2.81 -12.96 -9.67
CA ALA A 86 2.39 -11.64 -10.12
C ALA A 86 3.47 -10.58 -9.88
N PHE A 87 3.52 -9.58 -10.76
CA PHE A 87 4.12 -8.30 -10.42
C PHE A 87 3.27 -7.62 -9.34
N VAL A 88 3.88 -6.80 -8.50
CA VAL A 88 3.18 -6.04 -7.47
C VAL A 88 3.48 -4.55 -7.60
N HIS A 89 2.45 -3.72 -7.62
CA HIS A 89 2.58 -2.29 -7.38
C HIS A 89 1.84 -1.95 -6.09
N GLY A 90 2.51 -1.30 -5.15
CA GLY A 90 1.91 -0.84 -3.92
C GLY A 90 2.11 0.66 -3.73
N PHE A 91 1.14 1.30 -3.09
CA PHE A 91 1.17 2.71 -2.76
C PHE A 91 1.16 2.91 -1.24
N SER A 92 2.07 3.74 -0.72
CA SER A 92 2.17 4.08 0.69
C SER A 92 2.22 2.83 1.59
N SER A 93 1.33 2.66 2.56
CA SER A 93 1.28 1.43 3.38
C SER A 93 1.06 0.14 2.56
N GLY A 94 0.43 0.22 1.39
CA GLY A 94 0.33 -0.88 0.44
C GLY A 94 1.67 -1.25 -0.22
N ALA A 95 2.54 -0.26 -0.42
CA ALA A 95 3.92 -0.49 -0.85
C ALA A 95 4.69 -1.29 0.22
N VAL A 96 4.50 -0.94 1.49
CA VAL A 96 5.07 -1.67 2.63
C VAL A 96 4.56 -3.12 2.68
N LEU A 97 3.26 -3.34 2.50
CA LEU A 97 2.71 -4.70 2.43
C LEU A 97 3.32 -5.52 1.27
N GLY A 98 3.56 -4.89 0.11
CA GLY A 98 4.26 -5.52 -1.01
C GLY A 98 5.70 -5.92 -0.67
N LEU A 99 6.44 -5.06 0.06
CA LEU A 99 7.78 -5.37 0.58
C LEU A 99 7.77 -6.57 1.52
N LEU A 100 6.85 -6.58 2.49
CA LEU A 100 6.70 -7.68 3.45
C LEU A 100 6.37 -9.00 2.74
N GLY A 101 5.49 -8.97 1.74
CA GLY A 101 5.19 -10.14 0.89
C GLY A 101 6.42 -10.64 0.13
N ALA A 102 7.19 -9.75 -0.49
CA ALA A 102 8.40 -10.12 -1.20
C ALA A 102 9.47 -10.70 -0.26
N ALA A 103 9.66 -10.10 0.92
CA ALA A 103 10.59 -10.57 1.95
C ALA A 103 10.17 -11.94 2.53
N ALA A 104 8.86 -12.19 2.63
CA ALA A 104 8.30 -13.48 3.04
C ALA A 104 8.41 -14.58 1.95
N GLY A 105 8.95 -14.27 0.78
CA GLY A 105 9.16 -15.22 -0.31
C GLY A 105 7.92 -15.50 -1.15
N LEU A 106 6.94 -14.58 -1.17
CA LEU A 106 5.84 -14.68 -2.12
C LEU A 106 6.38 -14.63 -3.57
N PRO A 107 5.70 -15.27 -4.54
CA PRO A 107 6.16 -15.36 -5.93
C PRO A 107 5.96 -14.02 -6.67
N ILE A 108 6.74 -13.02 -6.29
CA ILE A 108 6.73 -11.65 -6.79
C ILE A 108 8.02 -11.42 -7.60
N PRO A 109 7.99 -11.50 -8.93
CA PRO A 109 9.21 -11.40 -9.74
C PRO A 109 9.81 -10.01 -9.76
N MET A 110 8.97 -8.97 -9.64
CA MET A 110 9.32 -7.56 -9.58
C MET A 110 8.26 -6.80 -8.78
N LEU A 111 8.68 -5.75 -8.08
CA LEU A 111 7.80 -4.88 -7.31
C LEU A 111 8.03 -3.40 -7.63
N SER A 112 6.97 -2.61 -7.59
CA SER A 112 7.03 -1.15 -7.62
C SER A 112 6.37 -0.57 -6.37
N LEU A 113 7.00 0.46 -5.81
CA LEU A 113 6.64 1.06 -4.53
C LEU A 113 6.50 2.56 -4.71
N LEU A 114 5.28 3.09 -4.63
CA LEU A 114 5.06 4.54 -4.61
C LEU A 114 5.10 5.03 -3.16
N GLU A 115 6.11 5.83 -2.84
CA GLU A 115 6.33 6.51 -1.55
C GLU A 115 6.05 5.64 -0.31
N PRO A 116 6.80 4.52 -0.14
CA PRO A 116 6.64 3.65 1.02
C PRO A 116 7.05 4.39 2.31
N PRO A 117 6.17 4.57 3.32
CA PRO A 117 6.42 5.39 4.51
C PRO A 117 7.37 4.75 5.52
N ILE A 118 8.58 4.40 5.09
CA ILE A 118 9.60 3.73 5.90
C ILE A 118 10.68 4.74 6.27
N VAL A 119 10.95 4.85 7.57
CA VAL A 119 12.10 5.58 8.10
C VAL A 119 13.09 4.56 8.62
N LEU A 120 14.22 4.41 7.93
CA LEU A 120 15.28 3.50 8.37
C LEU A 120 16.06 4.13 9.52
N ASP A 121 16.45 3.31 10.50
CA ASP A 121 17.29 3.73 11.63
C ASP A 121 16.68 4.85 12.50
N ARG A 122 15.35 4.85 12.67
CA ARG A 122 14.64 5.75 13.57
C ARG A 122 15.24 5.63 15.00
N PRO A 123 15.63 6.75 15.65
CA PRO A 123 16.10 6.70 17.04
C PRO A 123 15.05 6.01 17.91
N GLN A 124 15.49 5.10 18.78
CA GLN A 124 14.60 4.34 19.66
C GLN A 124 13.82 5.24 20.64
N GLU A 125 14.26 6.50 20.81
CA GLU A 125 13.65 7.54 21.63
C GLU A 125 12.60 8.39 20.88
N ASP A 126 12.53 8.30 19.54
CA ASP A 126 11.51 8.94 18.69
C ASP A 126 10.24 8.09 18.56
N ASP A 127 9.86 7.42 19.66
CA ASP A 127 8.60 6.69 19.80
C ASP A 127 7.45 7.72 19.86
N GLN A 128 7.14 8.30 18.69
CA GLN A 128 5.79 8.78 18.40
C GLN A 128 4.91 7.58 18.74
N GLY A 129 4.23 7.63 19.89
CA GLY A 129 3.63 6.48 20.56
C GLY A 129 2.82 5.58 19.64
N ASP A 130 2.47 4.37 20.11
CA ASP A 130 1.81 3.34 19.30
C ASP A 130 0.52 3.86 18.63
N LEU A 131 0.66 4.45 17.45
CA LEU A 131 -0.43 5.06 16.69
C LEU A 131 -1.50 4.03 16.41
N ALA A 132 -1.13 2.75 16.24
CA ALA A 132 -2.10 1.70 16.07
C ALA A 132 -2.95 1.50 17.33
N ALA A 133 -2.33 1.50 18.51
CA ALA A 133 -3.06 1.44 19.78
C ALA A 133 -3.95 2.67 20.00
N GLU A 134 -3.46 3.88 19.71
CA GLU A 134 -4.26 5.12 19.82
C GLU A 134 -5.49 5.10 18.89
N ILE A 135 -5.32 4.60 17.67
CA ILE A 135 -6.42 4.42 16.71
C ILE A 135 -7.40 3.34 17.21
N ASP A 136 -6.91 2.21 17.72
CA ASP A 136 -7.75 1.16 18.29
C ASP A 136 -8.58 1.68 19.46
N GLU A 137 -8.00 2.49 20.35
CA GLU A 137 -8.70 3.13 21.47
C GLU A 137 -9.82 4.07 20.99
N LEU A 138 -9.53 4.92 20.01
CA LEU A 138 -10.53 5.82 19.43
C LEU A 138 -11.68 5.03 18.78
N VAL A 139 -11.36 3.97 18.05
CA VAL A 139 -12.35 3.10 17.39
C VAL A 139 -13.18 2.35 18.43
N ALA A 140 -12.57 1.80 19.48
CA ALA A 140 -13.26 1.12 20.58
C ALA A 140 -14.20 2.05 21.35
N ALA A 141 -13.84 3.34 21.46
CA ALA A 141 -14.69 4.37 22.02
C ALA A 141 -15.80 4.88 21.06
N GLY A 142 -15.92 4.31 19.86
CA GLY A 142 -16.88 4.74 18.84
C GLY A 142 -16.52 6.05 18.13
N ARG A 143 -15.30 6.55 18.32
CA ARG A 143 -14.81 7.84 17.81
C ARG A 143 -14.08 7.66 16.47
N ARG A 144 -14.74 7.04 15.50
CA ARG A 144 -14.14 6.69 14.19
C ARG A 144 -13.70 7.91 13.38
N ALA A 145 -14.51 8.97 13.30
CA ALA A 145 -14.11 10.23 12.67
C ALA A 145 -12.83 10.82 13.30
N ASP A 146 -12.72 10.77 14.63
CA ASP A 146 -11.53 11.26 15.33
C ASP A 146 -10.31 10.38 15.04
N ALA A 147 -10.50 9.06 14.91
CA ALA A 147 -9.44 8.15 14.49
C ALA A 147 -8.90 8.50 13.10
N VAL A 148 -9.78 8.80 12.14
CA VAL A 148 -9.37 9.23 10.79
C VAL A 148 -8.52 10.50 10.86
N GLU A 149 -8.97 11.54 11.56
CA GLU A 149 -8.21 12.78 11.68
C GLU A 149 -6.88 12.61 12.43
N HIS A 150 -6.90 11.83 13.51
CA HIS A 150 -5.72 11.52 14.28
C HIS A 150 -4.66 10.83 13.43
N PHE A 151 -5.06 9.82 12.65
CA PHE A 151 -4.18 9.14 11.71
C PHE A 151 -3.54 10.12 10.71
N HIS A 152 -4.35 10.94 10.02
CA HIS A 152 -3.84 11.87 9.00
C HIS A 152 -2.87 12.90 9.59
N ARG A 153 -3.18 13.43 10.78
CA ARG A 153 -2.28 14.35 11.50
C ARG A 153 -0.97 13.66 11.86
N SER A 154 -1.04 12.46 12.42
CA SER A 154 0.13 11.70 12.90
C SER A 154 1.07 11.27 11.78
N ILE A 155 0.55 10.95 10.59
CA ILE A 155 1.39 10.63 9.42
C ILE A 155 1.89 11.88 8.67
N GLY A 156 1.53 13.08 9.16
CA GLY A 156 2.00 14.36 8.63
C GLY A 156 1.33 14.78 7.32
N VAL A 157 0.04 14.47 7.14
CA VAL A 157 -0.74 15.09 6.04
C VAL A 157 -0.90 16.59 6.33
N PRO A 158 -0.61 17.48 5.35
CA PRO A 158 -0.78 18.92 5.52
C PRO A 158 -2.18 19.30 6.02
N GLU A 159 -2.24 20.30 6.91
CA GLU A 159 -3.51 20.76 7.49
C GLU A 159 -4.44 21.27 6.38
N GLU A 160 -3.91 21.92 5.35
CA GLU A 160 -4.69 22.42 4.22
C GLU A 160 -5.37 21.31 3.42
N MET A 161 -4.81 20.09 3.41
CA MET A 161 -5.38 18.93 2.72
C MET A 161 -6.40 18.19 3.59
N THR A 162 -6.30 18.29 4.91
CA THR A 162 -7.25 17.70 5.85
C THR A 162 -8.34 18.69 6.29
N ALA A 163 -8.17 19.98 5.99
CA ALA A 163 -9.14 21.03 6.25
C ALA A 163 -10.48 20.71 5.56
N GLY A 164 -11.54 20.58 6.37
CA GLY A 164 -12.86 20.25 5.86
C GLY A 164 -13.08 18.78 5.48
N MET A 165 -12.13 17.88 5.78
CA MET A 165 -12.19 16.46 5.39
C MET A 165 -13.46 15.77 5.92
N ARG A 166 -13.90 16.09 7.15
CA ARG A 166 -15.15 15.53 7.73
C ARG A 166 -16.40 15.88 6.91
N GLN A 167 -16.38 17.01 6.20
CA GLN A 167 -17.51 17.50 5.41
C GLN A 167 -17.45 16.99 3.97
N ALA A 168 -16.35 16.35 3.57
CA ALA A 168 -16.19 15.85 2.22
C ALA A 168 -17.15 14.68 1.94
N PRO A 169 -17.73 14.57 0.72
CA PRO A 169 -18.66 13.49 0.39
C PRO A 169 -18.09 12.08 0.55
N PHE A 170 -16.76 11.92 0.48
CA PHE A 170 -16.10 10.63 0.64
C PHE A 170 -15.92 10.19 2.10
N PHE A 171 -16.03 11.12 3.06
CA PHE A 171 -15.67 10.86 4.46
C PHE A 171 -16.41 9.66 5.09
N PRO A 172 -17.72 9.44 4.85
CA PRO A 172 -18.42 8.28 5.41
C PRO A 172 -17.81 6.94 4.99
N ALA A 173 -17.26 6.84 3.77
CA ALA A 173 -16.59 5.62 3.33
C ALA A 173 -15.29 5.38 4.10
N LEU A 174 -14.48 6.43 4.29
CA LEU A 174 -13.25 6.40 5.06
C LEU A 174 -13.50 6.11 6.55
N GLU A 175 -14.51 6.74 7.15
CA GLU A 175 -14.92 6.49 8.54
C GLU A 175 -15.39 5.04 8.76
N GLY A 176 -16.09 4.47 7.77
CA GLY A 176 -16.55 3.08 7.78
C GLY A 176 -15.40 2.07 7.95
N ILE A 177 -14.22 2.39 7.41
CA ILE A 177 -13.02 1.56 7.49
C ILE A 177 -11.96 2.10 8.45
N ALA A 178 -12.28 3.09 9.30
CA ALA A 178 -11.31 3.73 10.20
C ALA A 178 -10.50 2.75 11.07
N HIS A 179 -11.11 1.64 11.49
CA HIS A 179 -10.44 0.55 12.22
C HIS A 179 -9.23 -0.05 11.51
N THR A 180 -9.20 -0.04 10.17
CA THR A 180 -8.06 -0.59 9.41
C THR A 180 -6.88 0.37 9.36
N LEU A 181 -7.02 1.62 9.81
CA LEU A 181 -5.89 2.56 9.89
C LEU A 181 -4.85 2.09 10.92
N ALA A 182 -5.29 1.41 11.99
CA ALA A 182 -4.38 0.74 12.91
C ALA A 182 -3.63 -0.43 12.23
N TYR A 183 -4.22 -1.05 11.21
CA TYR A 183 -3.57 -2.13 10.44
C TYR A 183 -2.45 -1.55 9.57
N ASP A 184 -2.70 -0.42 8.91
CA ASP A 184 -1.69 0.31 8.15
C ASP A 184 -0.51 0.78 9.02
N SER A 185 -0.79 1.27 10.22
CA SER A 185 0.25 1.65 11.20
C SER A 185 1.11 0.44 11.59
N ARG A 186 0.50 -0.72 11.86
CA ARG A 186 1.23 -1.97 12.17
C ARG A 186 2.03 -2.51 11.01
N VAL A 187 1.47 -2.48 9.79
CA VAL A 187 2.18 -2.86 8.55
C VAL A 187 3.42 -1.99 8.37
N THR A 188 3.29 -0.68 8.55
CA THR A 188 4.40 0.26 8.40
C THR A 188 5.48 0.05 9.45
N ALA A 189 5.08 -0.20 10.71
CA ALA A 189 6.01 -0.46 11.81
C ALA A 189 6.73 -1.81 11.73
N ALA A 190 6.24 -2.75 10.92
CA ALA A 190 6.82 -4.10 10.82
C ALA A 190 8.08 -4.17 9.93
N VAL A 191 8.41 -3.12 9.19
CA VAL A 191 9.57 -3.12 8.30
C VAL A 191 10.84 -2.72 9.03
N SER A 192 11.87 -3.53 8.86
CA SER A 192 13.24 -3.24 9.28
C SER A 192 14.21 -3.21 8.10
N ARG A 193 15.47 -2.82 8.36
CA ARG A 193 16.55 -2.93 7.36
C ARG A 193 16.73 -4.37 6.88
N GLU A 194 16.63 -5.34 7.78
CA GLU A 194 16.70 -6.78 7.45
C GLU A 194 15.55 -7.19 6.53
N THR A 195 14.36 -6.64 6.75
CA THR A 195 13.20 -6.87 5.87
C THR A 195 13.52 -6.42 4.44
N LEU A 196 14.08 -5.22 4.26
CA LEU A 196 14.46 -4.73 2.93
C LEU A 196 15.58 -5.58 2.29
N GLN A 197 16.57 -6.01 3.06
CA GLN A 197 17.66 -6.86 2.57
C GLN A 197 17.19 -8.26 2.13
N ALA A 198 16.08 -8.75 2.69
CA ALA A 198 15.47 -10.02 2.26
C ALA A 198 14.72 -9.91 0.91
N VAL A 199 14.37 -8.70 0.47
CA VAL A 199 13.69 -8.48 -0.81
C VAL A 199 14.69 -8.64 -1.96
N THR A 200 14.78 -9.86 -2.46
CA THR A 200 15.69 -10.16 -3.58
C THR A 200 15.13 -9.73 -4.92
N ALA A 201 13.82 -9.56 -5.11
CA ALA A 201 13.21 -9.13 -6.38
C ALA A 201 13.68 -7.73 -6.82
N PRO A 202 13.80 -7.42 -8.13
CA PRO A 202 14.06 -6.06 -8.59
C PRO A 202 12.91 -5.15 -8.15
N ALA A 203 13.27 -3.99 -7.62
CA ALA A 203 12.31 -3.05 -7.05
C ALA A 203 12.48 -1.66 -7.66
N LEU A 204 11.38 -1.06 -8.12
CA LEU A 204 11.31 0.35 -8.49
C LEU A 204 10.63 1.14 -7.38
N VAL A 205 11.35 2.05 -6.74
CA VAL A 205 10.80 2.96 -5.73
C VAL A 205 10.58 4.32 -6.38
N VAL A 206 9.36 4.80 -6.29
CA VAL A 206 8.87 5.99 -6.96
C VAL A 206 8.49 7.04 -5.92
N ASN A 207 8.80 8.29 -6.19
CA ASN A 207 8.17 9.43 -5.52
C ASN A 207 7.65 10.44 -6.54
N SER A 208 6.72 11.28 -6.09
CA SER A 208 6.36 12.50 -6.78
C SER A 208 7.44 13.56 -6.59
N GLU A 209 7.78 14.30 -7.65
CA GLU A 209 8.65 15.47 -7.61
C GLU A 209 8.07 16.60 -6.74
N ALA A 210 6.75 16.63 -6.54
CA ALA A 210 6.05 17.63 -5.73
C ALA A 210 5.87 17.22 -4.25
N SER A 211 6.28 16.01 -3.88
CA SER A 211 6.29 15.57 -2.48
C SER A 211 7.35 16.29 -1.66
N ASP A 212 7.07 16.46 -0.37
CA ASP A 212 8.01 17.08 0.57
C ASP A 212 9.29 16.23 0.77
N ASP A 213 10.32 16.84 1.37
CA ASP A 213 11.64 16.22 1.56
C ASP A 213 11.57 14.88 2.31
N ARG A 214 10.59 14.72 3.21
CA ARG A 214 10.42 13.48 3.98
C ARG A 214 9.92 12.35 3.07
N LEU A 215 8.88 12.60 2.27
CA LEU A 215 8.33 11.60 1.34
C LEU A 215 9.34 11.21 0.25
N ARG A 216 10.11 12.19 -0.26
CA ARG A 216 11.20 11.93 -1.20
C ARG A 216 12.33 11.13 -0.55
N GLY A 217 12.70 11.48 0.68
CA GLY A 217 13.68 10.77 1.50
C GLY A 217 13.30 9.29 1.70
N TRP A 218 12.03 8.99 1.99
CA TRP A 218 11.56 7.60 2.07
C TRP A 218 11.86 6.79 0.81
N ALA A 219 11.55 7.35 -0.36
CA ALA A 219 11.76 6.65 -1.62
C ALA A 219 13.25 6.43 -1.92
N GLU A 220 14.07 7.44 -1.68
CA GLU A 220 15.52 7.39 -1.89
C GLU A 220 16.20 6.39 -0.94
N GLU A 221 15.89 6.44 0.35
CA GLU A 221 16.47 5.56 1.37
C GLU A 221 16.05 4.11 1.18
N VAL A 222 14.77 3.86 0.91
CA VAL A 222 14.28 2.49 0.64
C VAL A 222 14.90 1.94 -0.63
N ALA A 223 15.03 2.73 -1.71
CA ALA A 223 15.70 2.29 -2.93
C ALA A 223 17.17 1.91 -2.67
N ALA A 224 17.89 2.72 -1.90
CA ALA A 224 19.29 2.48 -1.56
C ALA A 224 19.48 1.26 -0.65
N ALA A 225 18.51 0.97 0.22
CA ALA A 225 18.55 -0.17 1.13
C ALA A 225 18.13 -1.50 0.49
N LEU A 226 17.51 -1.50 -0.69
CA LEU A 226 17.09 -2.70 -1.40
C LEU A 226 18.25 -3.30 -2.23
N PRO A 227 18.50 -4.62 -2.18
CA PRO A 227 19.59 -5.25 -2.93
C PRO A 227 19.55 -5.01 -4.45
N ARG A 228 18.34 -4.85 -5.01
CA ARG A 228 18.09 -4.53 -6.42
C ARG A 228 17.11 -3.36 -6.56
N GLY A 229 17.26 -2.35 -5.70
CA GLY A 229 16.45 -1.13 -5.73
C GLY A 229 16.87 -0.16 -6.83
N ARG A 230 15.89 0.47 -7.45
CA ARG A 230 16.06 1.62 -8.34
C ARG A 230 15.12 2.72 -7.89
N HIS A 231 15.62 3.95 -7.86
CA HIS A 231 14.83 5.14 -7.55
C HIS A 231 14.39 5.85 -8.83
N LEU A 232 13.18 6.40 -8.83
CA LEU A 232 12.64 7.21 -9.91
C LEU A 232 11.70 8.30 -9.36
N ALA A 233 12.06 9.57 -9.53
CA ALA A 233 11.14 10.67 -9.31
C ALA A 233 10.28 10.91 -10.56
N LEU A 234 8.98 11.12 -10.37
CA LEU A 234 8.02 11.40 -11.44
C LEU A 234 7.28 12.70 -11.16
N LYS A 235 6.89 13.42 -12.22
CA LYS A 235 5.99 14.57 -12.08
C LYS A 235 4.67 14.14 -11.46
N GLY A 236 4.22 14.86 -10.44
CA GLY A 236 2.97 14.59 -9.77
C GLY A 236 2.57 15.68 -8.78
N ASP A 237 1.72 15.29 -7.82
CA ASP A 237 1.20 16.14 -6.75
C ASP A 237 1.79 15.69 -5.39
N TRP A 238 1.44 16.37 -4.30
CA TRP A 238 1.86 15.94 -2.96
C TRP A 238 1.30 14.55 -2.65
N HIS A 239 2.19 13.58 -2.39
CA HIS A 239 1.85 12.18 -2.13
C HIS A 239 1.03 11.50 -3.24
N GLY A 240 1.33 11.78 -4.51
CA GLY A 240 0.63 11.14 -5.64
C GLY A 240 1.25 11.42 -6.99
N VAL A 241 1.11 10.48 -7.91
CA VAL A 241 1.53 10.62 -9.32
C VAL A 241 0.30 10.36 -10.21
N PRO A 242 -0.04 11.26 -11.15
CA PRO A 242 -1.14 11.05 -12.09
C PRO A 242 -0.99 9.77 -12.89
N ASP A 243 -2.10 9.09 -13.18
CA ASP A 243 -2.11 7.80 -13.88
C ASP A 243 -1.41 7.87 -15.24
N GLU A 244 -1.54 8.97 -15.97
CA GLU A 244 -0.91 9.19 -17.28
C GLU A 244 0.62 9.29 -17.21
N VAL A 245 1.17 9.56 -16.03
CA VAL A 245 2.62 9.56 -15.77
C VAL A 245 3.06 8.24 -15.17
N LEU A 246 2.29 7.71 -14.21
CA LEU A 246 2.62 6.49 -13.49
C LEU A 246 2.50 5.24 -14.36
N ALA A 247 1.40 5.09 -15.09
CA ALA A 247 1.13 3.87 -15.86
C ALA A 247 2.21 3.56 -16.92
N PRO A 248 2.69 4.52 -17.74
CA PRO A 248 3.79 4.27 -18.66
C PRO A 248 5.09 3.86 -17.94
N ALA A 249 5.43 4.50 -16.82
CA ALA A 249 6.63 4.16 -16.05
C ALA A 249 6.57 2.74 -15.47
N LEU A 250 5.40 2.32 -14.97
CA LEU A 250 5.16 0.95 -14.52
C LEU A 250 5.22 -0.04 -15.68
N ALA A 251 4.62 0.29 -16.83
CA ALA A 251 4.63 -0.55 -18.01
C ALA A 251 6.06 -0.76 -18.55
N ASP A 252 6.89 0.27 -18.58
CA ASP A 252 8.29 0.18 -18.99
C ASP A 252 9.10 -0.68 -18.01
N PHE A 253 8.92 -0.48 -16.71
CA PHE A 253 9.62 -1.24 -15.68
C PHE A 253 9.26 -2.73 -15.71
N PHE A 254 7.95 -3.05 -15.71
CA PHE A 254 7.49 -4.44 -15.70
C PHE A 254 7.63 -5.12 -17.08
N GLY A 255 7.53 -4.35 -18.17
CA GLY A 255 7.70 -4.84 -19.54
C GLY A 255 9.13 -5.29 -19.85
N GLY A 256 10.13 -4.68 -19.20
CA GLY A 256 11.54 -5.06 -19.35
C GLY A 256 11.88 -6.49 -18.92
N ALA A 257 11.02 -7.18 -18.16
CA ALA A 257 11.22 -8.59 -17.80
C ALA A 257 10.28 -9.56 -18.52
N ALA A 258 9.40 -9.06 -19.38
CA ALA A 258 8.51 -9.88 -20.21
C ALA A 258 9.13 -10.23 -21.57
N ALA A 259 10.33 -9.71 -21.87
CA ALA A 259 11.17 -10.03 -23.02
C ALA A 259 12.31 -10.97 -22.61
#